data_AF-A0AAV0WH93-F1
#
_entry.id   AF-A0AAV0WH93-F1
#
_cell.length_a   1.000
_cell.length_b   1.000
_cell.length_c   1.000
_cell.angle_alpha   90.00
_cell.angle_beta   90.00
_cell.angle_gamma   90.00
#
_symmetry.space_group_name_H-M   'P 1'
#
loop_
_entity.id
_entity.type
_entity.pdbx_description
1 polymer ?
#
loop_
_entity_poly.entity_id
_entity_poly.type
_entity_poly.pdbx_seq_one_letter_code
_entity_poly.pdbx_strand_id
1 'polypeptide(L)'
;MERYTIEQRVLLIKTHYKHGECAAVTVRKLRTILGYREAPTATTITRLVSKFEETGSTANIKSPGRKRSKRTNENIAVVNDSVIVSPSKSIRRCSQQLGNGISSLQRILKNDLHLHAYKMQLTQELRPADHTKRREF
;
A
#
# COMPACT_ATOMS: atom_id res chain seq x y z
N MET A 1 0.05 -7.43 15.49
CA MET A 1 1.36 -8.07 15.62
C MET A 1 1.12 -9.57 15.56
N GLU A 2 1.74 -10.28 14.62
CA GLU A 2 1.46 -11.72 14.48
C GLU A 2 2.21 -12.53 15.52
N ARG A 3 1.48 -13.32 16.30
CA ARG A 3 2.02 -14.06 17.46
C ARG A 3 2.84 -15.29 17.08
N TYR A 4 2.64 -15.85 15.88
CA TYR A 4 3.28 -17.09 15.42
C TYR A 4 3.87 -16.96 14.02
N THR A 5 5.10 -17.43 13.85
CA THR A 5 5.77 -17.54 12.54
C THR A 5 5.11 -18.62 11.67
N ILE A 6 5.42 -18.63 10.37
CA ILE A 6 4.87 -19.64 9.43
C ILE A 6 5.27 -21.05 9.87
N GLU A 7 6.54 -21.24 10.24
CA GLU A 7 7.09 -22.52 10.72
C GLU A 7 6.36 -23.00 11.98
N GLN A 8 6.15 -22.09 12.94
CA GLN A 8 5.39 -22.40 14.15
C GLN A 8 3.98 -22.86 13.79
N ARG A 9 3.27 -22.17 12.89
CA ARG A 9 1.90 -22.59 12.49
C ARG A 9 1.89 -23.96 11.82
N VAL A 10 2.87 -24.27 10.99
CA VAL A 10 3.01 -25.61 10.40
C VAL A 10 3.21 -26.66 11.50
N LEU A 11 4.05 -26.38 12.50
CA LEU A 11 4.22 -27.25 13.66
C LEU A 11 2.91 -27.43 14.45
N LEU A 12 2.15 -26.36 14.67
CA LEU A 12 0.86 -26.39 15.36
C LEU A 12 -0.15 -27.30 14.64
N ILE A 13 -0.25 -27.16 13.33
CA ILE A 13 -1.19 -27.94 12.51
C ILE A 13 -0.75 -29.41 12.46
N LYS A 14 0.55 -29.68 12.24
CA LYS A 14 1.10 -31.04 12.24
C LYS A 14 0.87 -31.75 13.58
N THR A 15 1.09 -31.04 14.69
CA THR A 15 0.86 -31.61 16.02
C THR A 15 -0.62 -31.86 16.28
N HIS A 16 -1.52 -31.01 15.78
CA HIS A 16 -2.97 -31.22 15.92
C HIS A 16 -3.43 -32.52 15.26
N TYR A 17 -3.10 -32.73 13.99
CA TYR A 17 -3.48 -33.95 13.26
C TYR A 17 -2.82 -35.21 13.84
N LYS A 18 -1.56 -35.11 14.30
CA LYS A 18 -0.86 -36.26 14.92
C LYS A 18 -1.52 -36.75 16.21
N HIS A 19 -2.21 -35.87 16.95
CA HIS A 19 -2.81 -36.20 18.25
C HIS A 19 -4.33 -36.32 18.19
N GLY A 20 -4.86 -36.75 17.03
CA GLY A 20 -6.28 -37.09 16.87
C GLY A 20 -7.21 -35.89 16.92
N GLU A 21 -6.76 -34.73 16.46
CA GLU A 21 -7.56 -33.50 16.34
C GLU A 21 -8.14 -33.00 17.68
N CYS A 22 -7.56 -33.44 18.79
CA CYS A 22 -7.93 -32.95 20.11
C CYS A 22 -7.10 -31.72 20.47
N ALA A 23 -7.74 -30.54 20.44
CA ALA A 23 -7.09 -29.28 20.77
C ALA A 23 -6.45 -29.28 22.18
N ALA A 24 -7.09 -29.90 23.18
CA ALA A 24 -6.57 -29.95 24.54
C ALA A 24 -5.26 -30.75 24.66
N VAL A 25 -5.18 -31.92 24.01
CA VAL A 25 -3.97 -32.74 23.96
C VAL A 25 -2.87 -32.01 23.20
N THR A 26 -3.23 -31.38 22.09
CA THR A 26 -2.31 -30.60 21.25
C THR A 26 -1.67 -29.46 22.04
N VAL A 27 -2.45 -28.66 22.79
CA VAL A 27 -1.92 -27.59 23.65
C VAL A 27 -0.93 -28.14 24.69
N ARG A 28 -1.25 -29.26 25.35
CA ARG A 28 -0.35 -29.87 26.35
C ARG A 28 1.00 -30.25 25.73
N LYS A 29 1.00 -30.85 24.55
CA LYS A 29 2.23 -31.20 23.82
C LYS A 29 2.98 -29.98 23.31
N LEU A 30 2.27 -28.95 22.88
CA LEU A 30 2.90 -27.70 22.45
C LEU A 30 3.52 -26.92 23.61
N ARG A 31 2.96 -27.00 24.82
CA ARG A 31 3.59 -26.45 26.03
C ARG A 31 4.92 -27.12 26.34
N THR A 32 5.06 -28.42 26.05
CA THR A 32 6.34 -29.11 26.22
C THR A 32 7.37 -28.76 25.13
N ILE A 33 6.93 -28.45 23.91
CA ILE A 33 7.83 -28.17 22.77
C ILE A 33 8.23 -26.69 22.70
N LEU A 34 7.26 -25.78 22.81
CA LEU A 34 7.46 -24.32 22.66
C LEU A 34 7.61 -23.60 24.01
N GLY A 35 7.35 -24.28 25.13
CA GLY A 35 7.32 -23.68 26.45
C GLY A 35 5.96 -23.04 26.79
N TYR A 36 5.73 -22.82 28.09
CA TYR A 36 4.41 -22.43 28.61
C TYR A 36 3.91 -21.08 28.10
N ARG A 37 4.80 -20.08 27.97
CA ARG A 37 4.42 -18.70 27.58
C ARG A 37 4.11 -18.57 26.09
N GLU A 38 4.76 -19.37 25.26
CA GLU A 38 4.64 -19.31 23.80
C GLU A 38 3.55 -20.24 23.26
N ALA A 39 3.16 -21.26 24.04
CA ALA A 39 2.14 -22.20 23.64
C ALA A 39 0.79 -21.52 23.31
N PRO A 40 0.15 -21.88 22.19
CA PRO A 40 -1.14 -21.35 21.82
C PRO A 40 -2.26 -21.85 22.73
N THR A 41 -3.34 -21.08 22.73
CA THR A 41 -4.61 -21.46 23.33
C THR A 41 -5.34 -22.45 22.40
N ALA A 42 -6.22 -23.29 22.95
CA ALA A 42 -7.03 -24.22 22.15
C ALA A 42 -7.79 -23.51 21.02
N THR A 43 -8.38 -22.36 21.30
CA THR A 43 -9.09 -21.51 20.31
C THR A 43 -8.20 -21.01 19.18
N THR A 44 -6.91 -20.76 19.45
CA THR A 44 -5.97 -20.35 18.40
C THR A 44 -5.58 -21.52 17.51
N ILE A 45 -5.50 -22.74 18.05
CA ILE A 45 -5.24 -23.95 17.25
C ILE A 45 -6.43 -24.23 16.34
N THR A 46 -7.65 -24.24 16.88
CA THR A 46 -8.85 -24.51 16.06
C THR A 46 -9.01 -23.48 14.95
N ARG A 47 -8.84 -22.18 15.23
CA ARG A 47 -8.86 -21.13 14.19
C ARG A 47 -7.78 -21.31 13.13
N LEU A 48 -6.57 -21.73 13.51
CA LEU A 48 -5.49 -21.99 12.57
C LEU A 48 -5.78 -23.20 11.67
N VAL A 49 -6.35 -24.26 12.24
CA VAL A 49 -6.73 -25.47 11.51
C VAL A 49 -7.88 -25.17 10.54
N SER A 50 -8.96 -24.52 10.99
CA SER A 50 -10.07 -24.14 10.11
C SER A 50 -9.62 -23.22 8.97
N LYS A 51 -8.78 -22.22 9.26
CA LYS A 51 -8.21 -21.37 8.20
C LYS A 51 -7.37 -22.18 7.21
N PHE A 52 -6.60 -23.15 7.69
CA PHE A 52 -5.78 -24.01 6.85
C PHE A 52 -6.65 -24.96 5.99
N GLU A 53 -7.72 -25.52 6.54
CA GLU A 53 -8.67 -26.35 5.79
C GLU A 53 -9.40 -25.54 4.71
N GLU A 54 -9.79 -24.30 5.01
CA GLU A 54 -10.48 -23.42 4.06
C GLU A 54 -9.56 -22.90 2.94
N THR A 55 -8.32 -22.51 3.26
CA THR A 55 -7.42 -21.81 2.32
C THR A 55 -6.30 -22.70 1.77
N GLY A 56 -6.02 -23.84 2.41
CA GLY A 56 -4.85 -24.69 2.12
C GLY A 56 -3.50 -24.06 2.49
N SER A 57 -3.49 -22.89 3.13
CA SER A 57 -2.27 -22.09 3.35
C SER A 57 -2.12 -21.64 4.80
N THR A 58 -0.89 -21.76 5.32
CA THR A 58 -0.50 -21.23 6.64
C THR A 58 0.03 -19.80 6.56
N ALA A 59 0.14 -19.26 5.34
CA ALA A 59 0.69 -17.95 5.09
C ALA A 59 -0.18 -16.83 5.64
N ASN A 60 0.44 -15.67 5.79
CA ASN A 60 -0.24 -14.45 6.18
C ASN A 60 -1.07 -13.97 5.01
N ILE A 61 -2.36 -13.78 5.28
CA ILE A 61 -3.20 -13.03 4.35
C ILE A 61 -2.72 -11.59 4.44
N LYS A 62 -2.16 -11.07 3.35
CA LYS A 62 -1.81 -9.65 3.27
C LYS A 62 -3.09 -8.87 3.51
N SER A 63 -3.15 -8.13 4.62
CA SER A 63 -4.25 -7.20 4.82
C SER A 63 -4.23 -6.21 3.65
N PRO A 64 -5.38 -5.94 3.01
CA PRO A 64 -5.47 -5.00 1.89
C PRO A 64 -5.05 -3.56 2.29
N GLY A 65 -4.74 -3.33 3.56
CA GLY A 65 -4.32 -2.04 4.08
C GLY A 65 -5.49 -1.06 4.12
N ARG A 66 -5.18 0.19 4.44
CA ARG A 66 -6.18 1.25 4.46
C ARG A 66 -6.54 1.66 3.03
N LYS A 67 -7.84 1.61 2.68
CA LYS A 67 -8.34 2.10 1.39
C LYS A 67 -7.95 3.56 1.17
N ARG A 68 -7.49 3.89 -0.04
CA ARG A 68 -7.15 5.26 -0.45
C ARG A 68 -8.42 6.01 -0.86
N SER A 69 -8.94 6.89 0.00
CA SER A 69 -10.19 7.61 -0.29
C SER A 69 -10.03 8.75 -1.30
N LYS A 70 -8.92 9.51 -1.26
CA LYS A 70 -8.72 10.69 -2.13
C LYS A 70 -7.86 10.43 -3.38
N ARG A 71 -7.21 9.26 -3.47
CA ARG A 71 -6.35 8.86 -4.61
C ARG A 71 -7.04 7.74 -5.39
N THR A 72 -8.26 8.00 -5.82
CA THR A 72 -8.99 7.14 -6.75
C THR A 72 -8.55 7.46 -8.18
N ASN A 73 -8.72 6.53 -9.11
CA ASN A 73 -8.33 6.73 -10.51
C ASN A 73 -9.08 7.92 -11.14
N GLU A 74 -10.35 8.09 -10.80
CA GLU A 74 -11.18 9.24 -11.20
C GLU A 74 -10.57 10.57 -10.72
N ASN A 75 -10.22 10.66 -9.45
CA ASN A 75 -9.62 11.88 -8.89
C ASN A 75 -8.24 12.16 -9.50
N ILE A 76 -7.46 11.12 -9.82
CA ILE A 76 -6.18 11.27 -10.51
C ILE A 76 -6.38 11.85 -11.91
N ALA A 77 -7.37 11.36 -12.66
CA ALA A 77 -7.71 11.87 -13.98
C ALA A 77 -8.12 13.36 -13.93
N VAL A 78 -9.04 13.71 -13.03
CA VAL A 78 -9.48 15.11 -12.85
C VAL A 78 -8.32 16.05 -12.51
N VAL A 79 -7.40 15.59 -11.66
CA VAL A 79 -6.20 16.38 -11.31
C VAL A 79 -5.27 16.51 -12.50
N ASN A 80 -5.09 15.45 -13.29
CA ASN A 80 -4.26 15.48 -14.50
C ASN A 80 -4.81 16.51 -15.50
N ASP A 81 -6.11 16.46 -15.80
CA ASP A 81 -6.76 17.39 -16.72
C ASP A 81 -6.59 18.85 -16.27
N SER A 82 -6.79 19.11 -14.97
CA SER A 82 -6.58 20.44 -14.40
C SER A 82 -5.14 20.95 -14.56
N VAL A 83 -4.15 20.07 -14.50
CA VAL A 83 -2.73 20.44 -14.64
C VAL A 83 -2.38 20.66 -16.11
N ILE A 84 -2.88 19.83 -17.02
CA ILE A 84 -2.70 20.01 -18.46
C ILE A 84 -3.25 21.36 -18.92
N VAL A 85 -4.45 21.72 -18.47
CA VAL A 85 -5.09 23.00 -18.82
C VAL A 85 -4.33 24.20 -18.25
N SER A 86 -3.64 24.05 -17.12
CA SER A 86 -2.98 25.18 -16.45
C SER A 86 -1.77 24.73 -15.62
N PRO A 87 -0.62 24.48 -16.25
CA PRO A 87 0.53 23.88 -15.60
C PRO A 87 1.21 24.81 -14.56
N SER A 88 1.02 26.12 -14.69
CA SER A 88 1.57 27.13 -13.77
C SER A 88 0.74 27.34 -12.50
N LYS A 89 -0.43 26.69 -12.37
CA LYS A 89 -1.29 26.85 -11.19
C LYS A 89 -0.63 26.27 -9.94
N SER A 90 -0.74 27.00 -8.83
CA SER A 90 -0.26 26.53 -7.54
C SER A 90 -1.14 25.40 -7.00
N ILE A 91 -0.53 24.47 -6.27
CA ILE A 91 -1.22 23.34 -5.63
C ILE A 91 -2.36 23.83 -4.72
N ARG A 92 -2.18 24.98 -4.04
CA ARG A 92 -3.21 25.58 -3.18
C ARG A 92 -4.45 26.00 -3.97
N ARG A 93 -4.26 26.65 -5.13
CA ARG A 93 -5.39 27.05 -5.99
C ARG A 93 -6.09 25.84 -6.60
N CYS A 94 -5.34 24.85 -7.09
CA CYS A 94 -5.93 23.60 -7.57
C CYS A 94 -6.69 22.84 -6.47
N SER A 95 -6.18 22.86 -5.22
CA SER A 95 -6.85 22.28 -4.05
C SER A 95 -8.21 22.94 -3.79
N GLN A 96 -8.25 24.27 -3.82
CA GLN A 96 -9.50 25.02 -3.64
C GLN A 96 -10.49 24.76 -4.77
N GLN A 97 -10.02 24.70 -6.02
CA GLN A 97 -10.87 24.45 -7.20
C GLN A 97 -11.47 23.04 -7.19
N LEU A 98 -10.69 22.03 -6.80
CA LEU A 98 -11.09 20.61 -6.87
C LEU A 98 -11.66 20.07 -5.55
N GLY A 99 -11.72 20.87 -4.49
CA GLY A 99 -12.15 20.42 -3.15
C GLY A 99 -11.22 19.37 -2.51
N ASN A 100 -10.05 19.13 -3.09
CA ASN A 100 -9.10 18.12 -2.65
C ASN A 100 -8.14 18.68 -1.61
N GLY A 101 -7.71 17.85 -0.65
CA GLY A 101 -6.71 18.29 0.32
C GLY A 101 -5.34 18.52 -0.33
N ILE A 102 -4.65 19.59 0.04
CA ILE A 102 -3.32 19.98 -0.51
C ILE A 102 -2.33 18.79 -0.49
N SER A 103 -2.26 18.08 0.64
CA SER A 103 -1.37 16.91 0.79
C SER A 103 -1.74 15.74 -0.11
N SER A 104 -3.03 15.59 -0.45
CA SER A 104 -3.50 14.56 -1.38
C SER A 104 -3.12 14.91 -2.80
N LEU A 105 -3.34 16.16 -3.22
CA LEU A 105 -2.87 16.65 -4.52
C LEU A 105 -1.37 16.52 -4.69
N GLN A 106 -0.58 16.93 -3.68
CA GLN A 106 0.88 16.80 -3.74
C GLN A 106 1.31 15.32 -3.95
N ARG A 107 0.64 14.38 -3.29
CA ARG A 107 0.90 12.94 -3.48
C ARG A 107 0.49 12.45 -4.86
N ILE A 108 -0.63 12.94 -5.42
CA ILE A 108 -1.06 12.61 -6.78
C ILE A 108 -0.04 13.11 -7.79
N LEU A 109 0.32 14.38 -7.72
CA LEU A 109 1.31 15.00 -8.62
C LEU A 109 2.65 14.27 -8.59
N LYS A 110 3.16 13.95 -7.40
CA LYS A 110 4.50 13.34 -7.24
C LYS A 110 4.53 11.84 -7.53
N ASN A 111 3.57 11.08 -6.99
CA ASN A 111 3.67 9.62 -6.94
C ASN A 111 2.80 8.92 -8.00
N ASP A 112 1.72 9.55 -8.48
CA ASP A 112 0.85 8.96 -9.51
C ASP A 112 1.13 9.55 -10.90
N LEU A 113 1.30 10.88 -10.98
CA LEU A 113 1.57 11.57 -12.25
C LEU A 113 3.06 11.80 -12.52
N HIS A 114 3.93 11.51 -11.54
CA HIS A 114 5.38 11.68 -11.64
C HIS A 114 5.82 13.06 -12.16
N LEU A 115 5.08 14.10 -11.80
CA LEU A 115 5.37 15.48 -12.18
C LEU A 115 6.44 16.08 -11.27
N HIS A 116 7.38 16.77 -11.88
CA HIS A 116 8.42 17.52 -11.20
C HIS A 116 8.12 19.01 -11.25
N ALA A 117 8.52 19.74 -10.22
CA ALA A 117 8.40 21.19 -10.22
C ALA A 117 9.17 21.76 -11.42
N TYR A 118 8.49 22.57 -12.22
CA TYR A 118 9.11 23.26 -13.34
C TYR A 118 10.21 24.20 -12.83
N LYS A 119 11.41 24.12 -13.40
CA LYS A 119 12.47 25.09 -13.16
C LYS A 119 12.26 26.26 -14.12
N MET A 120 11.97 27.44 -13.59
CA MET A 120 11.88 28.65 -14.43
C MET A 120 13.22 28.89 -15.12
N GLN A 121 13.21 28.83 -16.46
CA GLN A 121 14.33 29.26 -17.28
C GLN A 121 14.08 30.71 -17.69
N LEU A 122 14.91 31.62 -17.20
CA LEU A 122 14.96 32.98 -17.71
C LEU A 122 15.68 32.94 -19.07
N THR A 123 14.94 33.20 -20.13
CA THR A 123 15.45 33.27 -21.49
C THR A 123 15.20 34.67 -22.05
N GLN A 124 16.05 35.10 -22.98
CA GLN A 124 15.81 36.34 -23.70
C GLN A 124 14.56 36.22 -24.55
N GLU A 125 13.66 37.20 -24.45
CA GLU A 125 12.48 37.29 -25.31
C GLU A 125 12.91 37.42 -26.78
N LEU A 126 12.39 36.54 -27.63
CA LEU A 126 12.64 36.59 -29.07
C LEU A 126 11.62 37.48 -29.73
N ARG A 127 12.10 38.49 -30.46
CA ARG A 127 11.26 39.32 -31.32
C ARG A 127 11.06 38.64 -32.67
N PRO A 128 10.00 38.98 -33.43
CA PRO A 128 9.74 38.39 -34.74
C PRO A 128 10.94 38.40 -35.69
N ALA A 129 11.73 39.49 -35.69
CA ALA A 129 12.93 39.64 -36.50
C ALA A 129 14.12 38.78 -36.05
N ASP A 130 14.14 38.28 -34.81
CA ASP A 130 15.22 37.45 -34.29
C ASP A 130 15.11 36.00 -34.78
N HIS A 131 13.90 35.56 -35.15
CA HIS A 131 13.67 34.21 -35.67
C HIS A 131 14.33 33.97 -37.03
N THR A 132 14.30 34.95 -37.93
CA THR A 132 14.94 34.83 -39.27
C THR A 132 16.45 34.83 -39.12
N LYS A 133 17.00 35.79 -38.37
CA LYS A 133 18.45 35.92 -38.12
C LYS A 133 19.06 34.68 -37.48
N ARG A 134 18.33 33.97 -36.60
CA ARG A 134 18.80 32.72 -35.98
C ARG A 134 18.86 31.52 -36.92
N ARG A 135 18.16 31.53 -38.05
CA ARG A 135 18.16 30.43 -39.03
C ARG A 135 19.20 30.63 -40.13
N GLU A 136 19.74 31.84 -40.27
CA GLU A 136 20.73 32.22 -41.29
C GLU A 136 22.20 31.95 -40.85
N PHE A 137 22.43 31.67 -39.57
CA PHE A 137 23.70 31.20 -39.00
C PHE A 137 23.61 29.71 -38.64
#